data_AF-A0A7S3H5U9-F1
#
_entry.id   AF-A0A7S3H5U9-F1
#
_cell.length_a   1.000
_cell.length_b   1.000
_cell.length_c   1.000
_cell.angle_alpha   90.00
_cell.angle_beta   90.00
_cell.angle_gamma   90.00
#
_symmetry.space_group_name_H-M   'P 1'
#
loop_
_entity.id
_entity.type
_entity.pdbx_description
1 polymer ?
#
loop_
_entity_poly.entity_id
_entity_poly.type
_entity_poly.pdbx_seq_one_letter_code
_entity_poly.pdbx_strand_id
1 'polypeptide(L)'
;MDSIVLAHSGAVNSIAPSSDGLCSAGADGYVKIWTRFLECRLVIELKTLGSISGNVRCVDWETDMGRILIGTSYSEIYEVNAGDGENMHKAAVLEGHGGDELW
;
A
#
# COMPACT_ATOMS: atom_id res chain seq x y z
N MET A 1 -27.24 4.80 12.51
CA MET A 1 -26.81 3.58 11.79
C MET A 1 -25.31 3.69 11.72
N ASP A 2 -24.63 3.09 12.69
CA ASP A 2 -23.18 3.23 12.81
C ASP A 2 -22.52 2.11 12.02
N SER A 3 -22.36 2.31 10.72
CA SER A 3 -21.51 1.42 9.91
C SER A 3 -20.06 1.87 10.08
N ILE A 4 -19.46 1.54 11.22
CA ILE A 4 -18.02 1.63 11.40
C ILE A 4 -17.38 0.54 10.54
N VAL A 5 -16.57 0.93 9.56
CA VAL A 5 -15.78 0.00 8.75
C VAL A 5 -14.38 -0.09 9.35
N LEU A 6 -14.03 -1.25 9.89
CA LEU A 6 -12.69 -1.52 10.39
C LEU A 6 -11.73 -1.67 9.20
N ALA A 7 -10.95 -0.62 8.93
CA ALA A 7 -10.01 -0.62 7.81
C ALA A 7 -8.76 -1.46 8.11
N HIS A 8 -8.05 -1.13 9.20
CA HIS A 8 -6.76 -1.69 9.56
C HIS A 8 -6.76 -2.17 11.02
N SER A 9 -5.99 -3.21 11.33
CA SER A 9 -5.79 -3.70 12.71
C SER A 9 -4.69 -2.93 13.45
N GLY A 10 -3.91 -2.12 12.72
CA GLY A 10 -2.90 -1.21 13.23
C GLY A 10 -3.20 0.25 12.89
N ALA A 11 -2.27 1.14 13.23
CA ALA A 11 -2.38 2.56 12.89
C ALA A 11 -2.50 2.73 11.37
N VAL A 12 -3.50 3.49 10.93
CA VAL A 12 -3.58 3.96 9.54
C VAL A 12 -2.57 5.08 9.38
N ASN A 13 -1.57 4.86 8.53
CA ASN A 13 -0.48 5.81 8.32
C ASN A 13 -0.74 6.74 7.13
N SER A 14 -1.52 6.29 6.14
CA SER A 14 -1.77 7.06 4.93
C SER A 14 -3.11 6.71 4.30
N ILE A 15 -3.72 7.70 3.65
CA ILE A 15 -4.96 7.59 2.90
C ILE A 15 -4.80 8.44 1.64
N ALA A 16 -5.03 7.88 0.45
CA ALA A 16 -4.97 8.61 -0.82
C ALA A 16 -6.28 8.43 -1.61
N PRO A 17 -7.06 9.50 -1.83
CA PRO A 17 -8.26 9.46 -2.66
C PRO A 17 -7.89 9.49 -4.15
N SER A 18 -8.78 8.97 -4.98
CA SER A 18 -8.62 8.91 -6.43
C SER A 18 -9.97 9.08 -7.13
N SER A 19 -10.01 9.24 -8.45
CA SER A 19 -11.27 9.21 -9.20
C SER A 19 -12.02 7.89 -9.06
N ASP A 20 -11.33 6.79 -8.78
CA ASP A 20 -11.92 5.45 -8.75
C ASP A 20 -12.32 5.01 -7.33
N GLY A 21 -11.84 5.72 -6.32
CA GLY A 21 -12.16 5.45 -4.92
C GLY A 21 -11.13 6.00 -3.95
N LEU A 22 -10.68 5.14 -3.04
CA LEU A 22 -9.73 5.47 -1.98
C LEU A 22 -8.73 4.33 -1.79
N CYS A 23 -7.47 4.62 -1.52
CA CYS A 23 -6.57 3.65 -0.92
C CYS A 23 -6.20 4.07 0.51
N SER A 24 -6.03 3.10 1.41
CA SER A 24 -5.54 3.30 2.76
C SER A 24 -4.41 2.33 3.06
N ALA A 25 -3.50 2.73 3.94
CA ALA A 25 -2.36 1.92 4.32
C ALA A 25 -2.04 2.03 5.80
N GLY A 26 -1.52 0.95 6.38
CA GLY A 26 -1.32 0.87 7.81
C GLY A 26 -0.05 0.16 8.27
N ALA A 27 0.20 0.31 9.57
CA ALA A 27 1.27 -0.38 10.29
C ALA A 27 1.01 -1.90 10.44
N ASP A 28 -0.13 -2.39 9.95
CA ASP A 28 -0.48 -3.81 9.88
C ASP A 28 0.06 -4.50 8.62
N GLY A 29 0.69 -3.76 7.70
CA GLY A 29 1.35 -4.31 6.52
C GLY A 29 0.45 -4.44 5.32
N TYR A 30 -0.71 -3.81 5.36
CA TYR A 30 -1.69 -3.86 4.30
C TYR A 30 -1.86 -2.50 3.63
N VAL A 31 -2.09 -2.54 2.32
CA VAL A 31 -2.75 -1.48 1.56
C VAL A 31 -4.12 -1.99 1.15
N LYS A 32 -5.17 -1.19 1.35
CA LYS A 32 -6.54 -1.54 1.01
C LYS A 32 -7.10 -0.55 0.04
N ILE A 33 -7.79 -1.06 -0.97
CA ILE A 33 -8.45 -0.26 -2.01
C ILE A 33 -9.94 -0.37 -1.81
N TRP A 34 -10.58 0.78 -1.81
CA TRP A 34 -11.98 0.95 -1.49
C TRP A 34 -12.71 1.60 -2.66
N THR A 35 -13.96 1.22 -2.85
CA THR A 35 -14.87 1.97 -3.71
C THR A 35 -15.19 3.33 -3.08
N ARG A 36 -15.85 4.21 -3.84
CA ARG A 36 -16.39 5.48 -3.33
C ARG A 36 -17.41 5.32 -2.19
N PHE A 37 -17.93 4.11 -1.99
CA PHE A 37 -18.89 3.77 -0.93
C PHE A 37 -18.24 3.02 0.25
N LEU A 38 -16.90 3.02 0.33
CA LEU A 38 -16.11 2.35 1.38
C LEU A 38 -16.29 0.82 1.43
N GLU A 39 -16.57 0.20 0.29
CA GLU A 39 -16.50 -1.25 0.13
C GLU A 39 -15.05 -1.64 -0.22
N CYS A 40 -14.46 -2.54 0.56
CA CYS A 40 -13.09 -3.01 0.30
C CYS A 40 -13.08 -3.90 -0.95
N ARG A 41 -12.48 -3.42 -2.04
CA ARG A 41 -12.37 -4.17 -3.31
C ARG A 41 -11.15 -5.07 -3.34
N LEU A 42 -10.03 -4.60 -2.79
CA LEU A 42 -8.75 -5.30 -2.88
C LEU A 42 -7.92 -5.04 -1.62
N VAL A 43 -7.18 -6.06 -1.21
CA VAL A 43 -6.23 -6.02 -0.08
C VAL A 43 -4.88 -6.49 -0.61
N ILE A 44 -3.87 -5.65 -0.42
CA ILE A 44 -2.49 -5.91 -0.81
C ILE A 44 -1.69 -6.11 0.47
N GLU A 45 -1.05 -7.26 0.59
CA GLU A 45 -0.16 -7.58 1.71
C GLU A 45 1.29 -7.35 1.30
N LEU A 46 2.01 -6.46 1.97
CA LEU A 46 3.38 -6.13 1.57
C LEU A 46 4.34 -7.32 1.61
N LYS A 47 4.10 -8.30 2.49
CA LYS A 47 4.90 -9.51 2.56
C LYS A 47 4.80 -10.35 1.28
N THR A 48 3.66 -10.35 0.59
CA THR A 48 3.51 -11.08 -0.68
C THR A 48 4.23 -10.39 -1.83
N LEU A 49 4.50 -9.09 -1.70
CA LEU A 49 5.35 -8.31 -2.61
C LEU A 49 6.85 -8.49 -2.34
N GLY A 50 7.21 -9.20 -1.26
CA GLY A 50 8.60 -9.42 -0.86
C GLY A 50 9.17 -8.38 0.10
N SER A 51 8.33 -7.50 0.67
CA SER A 51 8.82 -6.48 1.61
C SER A 51 9.30 -7.08 2.91
N ILE A 52 10.43 -6.56 3.38
CA ILE A 52 11.02 -6.89 4.68
C ILE A 52 10.19 -6.24 5.80
N SER A 53 9.47 -5.15 5.51
CA SER A 53 8.68 -4.39 6.47
C SER A 53 7.19 -4.68 6.39
N GLY A 54 6.59 -4.96 7.54
CA GLY A 54 5.13 -4.91 7.69
C GLY A 54 4.58 -3.50 7.92
N ASN A 55 5.36 -2.42 7.82
CA ASN A 55 4.88 -1.07 8.14
C ASN A 55 4.86 -0.19 6.89
N VAL A 56 3.66 -0.01 6.33
CA VAL A 56 3.42 0.90 5.21
C VAL A 56 3.37 2.34 5.72
N ARG A 57 4.24 3.22 5.22
CA ARG A 57 4.33 4.61 5.66
C ARG A 57 3.48 5.57 4.83
N CYS A 58 3.46 5.37 3.53
CA CYS A 58 2.71 6.23 2.62
C CYS A 58 2.18 5.43 1.43
N VAL A 59 1.10 5.94 0.87
CA VAL A 59 0.55 5.50 -0.41
C VAL A 59 0.14 6.70 -1.24
N ASP A 60 0.24 6.55 -2.55
CA ASP A 60 -0.31 7.49 -3.54
C ASP A 60 -1.00 6.71 -4.66
N TRP A 61 -2.11 7.22 -5.17
CA TRP A 61 -2.91 6.52 -6.19
C TRP A 61 -3.08 7.39 -7.43
N GLU A 62 -2.39 6.98 -8.50
CA GLU A 62 -2.52 7.54 -9.84
C GLU A 62 -3.53 6.70 -10.65
N THR A 63 -4.57 7.36 -11.19
CA THR A 63 -5.72 6.66 -11.77
C THR A 63 -5.62 6.43 -13.26
N ASP A 64 -4.99 7.32 -14.01
CA ASP A 64 -5.00 7.25 -15.48
C ASP A 64 -4.14 6.09 -15.98
N MET A 65 -3.04 5.78 -15.27
CA MET A 65 -2.20 4.61 -15.52
C MET A 65 -2.53 3.43 -14.59
N GLY A 66 -3.46 3.60 -13.65
CA GLY A 66 -3.96 2.55 -12.77
C GLY A 66 -2.91 2.00 -11.80
N ARG A 67 -2.12 2.87 -11.16
CA ARG A 67 -0.98 2.47 -10.32
C ARG A 67 -1.06 3.06 -8.92
N ILE A 68 -0.52 2.31 -7.98
CA ILE A 68 -0.36 2.76 -6.59
C ILE A 68 1.10 2.68 -6.23
N LEU A 69 1.63 3.79 -5.71
CA LEU A 69 2.94 3.83 -5.09
C LEU A 69 2.81 3.53 -3.60
N ILE A 70 3.71 2.71 -3.08
CA ILE A 70 3.74 2.28 -1.68
C ILE A 70 5.14 2.50 -1.14
N GLY A 71 5.27 3.30 -0.08
CA GLY A 71 6.54 3.50 0.64
C GLY A 71 6.53 2.81 1.99
N THR A 72 7.61 2.08 2.32
CA THR A 72 7.74 1.33 3.58
C THR A 72 8.70 1.99 4.55
N SER A 73 8.70 1.52 5.80
CA SER A 73 9.67 2.00 6.81
C SER A 73 11.12 1.50 6.61
N TYR A 74 11.35 0.59 5.66
CA TYR A 74 12.68 0.05 5.31
C TYR A 74 13.21 0.63 3.98
N SER A 75 12.73 1.82 3.61
CA SER A 75 13.16 2.53 2.39
C SER A 75 12.87 1.76 1.09
N GLU A 76 11.88 0.87 1.11
CA GLU A 76 11.39 0.20 -0.09
C GLU A 76 10.29 1.04 -0.73
N ILE A 77 10.29 1.13 -2.06
CA ILE A 77 9.19 1.68 -2.85
C ILE A 77 8.66 0.60 -3.78
N TYR A 78 7.37 0.32 -3.72
CA TYR A 78 6.66 -0.56 -4.65
C TYR A 78 5.75 0.25 -5.55
N GLU A 79 5.64 -0.18 -6.81
CA GLU A 79 4.63 0.28 -7.76
C GLU A 79 3.76 -0.93 -8.12
N VAL A 80 2.49 -0.89 -7.74
CA VAL A 80 1.53 -1.98 -7.92
C VAL A 80 0.38 -1.55 -8.82
N ASN A 81 -0.21 -2.51 -9.53
CA ASN A 81 -1.39 -2.29 -10.34
C ASN A 81 -2.63 -2.16 -9.42
N ALA A 82 -3.43 -1.10 -9.60
CA ALA A 82 -4.60 -0.83 -8.78
C ALA A 82 -5.78 -1.81 -9.03
N GLY A 83 -5.75 -2.54 -10.15
CA GLY A 83 -6.77 -3.51 -10.55
C GLY A 83 -6.67 -4.84 -9.82
N ASP A 84 -5.46 -5.36 -9.65
CA ASP A 84 -5.19 -6.70 -9.10
C ASP A 84 -4.19 -6.72 -7.93
N GLY A 85 -3.48 -5.61 -7.69
CA GLY A 85 -2.51 -5.48 -6.61
C GLY A 85 -1.17 -6.16 -6.91
N GLU A 86 -0.95 -6.63 -8.14
CA GLU A 86 0.31 -7.22 -8.54
C GLU A 86 1.41 -6.17 -8.59
N ASN A 87 2.61 -6.56 -8.17
CA ASN A 87 3.79 -5.72 -8.35
C ASN A 87 4.08 -5.58 -9.85
N MET A 88 4.21 -4.34 -10.31
CA MET A 88 4.54 -4.06 -11.71
C MET A 88 6.02 -4.34 -12.01
N HIS A 89 6.81 -4.64 -10.98
CA HIS A 89 8.23 -4.94 -11.04
C HIS A 89 8.53 -6.29 -10.38
N LYS A 90 9.76 -6.80 -10.56
CA LYS A 90 10.18 -8.07 -9.97
C LYS A 90 10.43 -8.00 -8.46
N ALA A 91 10.66 -6.80 -7.93
CA ALA A 91 10.99 -6.50 -6.53
C ALA A 91 10.59 -5.03 -6.25
N ALA A 92 11.08 -4.44 -5.16
CA ALA A 92 10.95 -3.00 -4.95
C ALA A 92 11.65 -2.22 -6.08
N VAL A 93 11.06 -1.09 -6.49
CA VAL A 93 11.57 -0.19 -7.53
C VAL A 93 12.80 0.57 -7.03
N LEU A 94 12.81 0.86 -5.73
CA LEU A 94 13.93 1.47 -5.03
C LEU A 94 14.06 0.79 -3.68
N GLU A 95 15.29 0.43 -3.34
CA GLU A 95 15.72 0.04 -2.01
C GLU A 95 16.83 1.02 -1.60
N GLY A 96 16.61 1.78 -0.52
CA GLY A 96 17.65 2.60 0.08
C GLY A 96 18.18 1.93 1.35
N HIS A 97 19.50 1.69 1.43
CA HIS A 97 20.22 1.09 2.58
C HIS A 97 19.43 1.02 3.90
N GLY A 98 19.08 -0.20 4.31
CA GLY A 98 18.25 -0.47 5.50
C GLY A 98 18.55 -1.81 6.17
N GLY A 99 19.74 -1.94 6.79
CA GLY A 99 20.15 -3.08 7.63
C GLY A 99 21.32 -3.92 7.06
N ASP A 100 22.25 -4.32 7.95
CA ASP A 100 23.50 -5.12 7.79
C ASP A 100 24.47 -4.83 6.62
N GLU A 101 24.15 -3.90 5.73
CA GLU A 101 25.09 -3.44 4.70
C GLU A 101 26.19 -2.57 5.34
N LEU A 102 27.27 -3.22 5.78
CA LEU A 102 28.56 -2.60 6.07
C LEU A 102 29.17 -2.09 4.76
N TRP A 103 29.34 -0.76 4.71
CA TRP A 103 30.14 -0.06 3.72
C TRP A 103 31.64 -0.37 3.84
#